data_AF-G2QA90-F1
#
_entry.id   AF-G2QA90-F1
#
_cell.length_a   1.000
_cell.length_b   1.000
_cell.length_c   1.000
_cell.angle_alpha   90.00
_cell.angle_beta   90.00
_cell.angle_gamma   90.00
#
_symmetry.space_group_name_H-M   'P 1'
#
loop_
_entity.id
_entity.type
_entity.pdbx_description
1 polymer ?
#
loop_
_entity_poly.entity_id
_entity_poly.type
_entity_poly.pdbx_seq_one_letter_code
_entity_poly.pdbx_strand_id
1 'polypeptide(L)'
;MPEPYWDPANLLQIANSYTALEVQCLGCVKHSHATRCRESLTGSDAATVMTELGQMATIPPTKVTHHDLERLAKLCLCREHRTSQYSQVSQNWKPAVAGAAKLHERLTKGQGNAATENSRWDNLLLERQKCFELLGVQNEDADLASELSAWLSSHKNAKSMVSELQGDLAAANTSICTLEDCLRDLEAELHRARTRETELIQERHDAIWRIQETRKAEHSRLTGMLNLVKAANNDRRRFESLVTALREELRNARSRLEQEKANTRSLEQTEADLRRRLVEATETSPQANSLSKEESAQTKILEEAKEELERRLSEAVQNLSSTRHLLEIEKAKAAALRDKQEDWECRLLNAYAEGDRLLAEEKSNGKALQKAKTDLERQLHEANVRSDRLVYEQQTKIKVLSSIKHELRLRLSEVRARSVAEANRFKRSYDALSKSHATALERARRLQASLDACRSRVRLLKDDRLSLESELRQCRAETYPLRTTNEHLRDEIENLKSQVTTLEQALSKTWRNRLRIFASPHKPDHATQDPLSGTTLNR
;
A
#
# COMPACT_ATOMS: atom_id res chain seq x y z
N MET A 1 10.36 -18.70 -1.80
CA MET A 1 9.67 -18.70 -0.49
C MET A 1 8.54 -19.70 -0.59
N PRO A 2 8.34 -20.60 0.40
CA PRO A 2 7.17 -21.47 0.42
C PRO A 2 5.89 -20.63 0.41
N GLU A 3 4.87 -21.11 -0.31
CA GLU A 3 3.56 -20.46 -0.39
C GLU A 3 2.90 -20.44 1.01
N PRO A 4 2.40 -19.29 1.49
CA PRO A 4 1.83 -19.19 2.83
C PRO A 4 0.51 -19.98 2.94
N TYR A 5 0.33 -20.71 4.04
CA TYR A 5 -0.91 -21.46 4.30
C TYR A 5 -2.11 -20.55 4.55
N TRP A 6 -1.86 -19.34 5.06
CA TRP A 6 -2.85 -18.35 5.46
C TRP A 6 -2.17 -16.98 5.67
N ASP A 7 -2.97 -15.93 5.74
CA ASP A 7 -2.51 -14.55 5.96
C ASP A 7 -2.82 -14.09 7.39
N PRO A 8 -1.90 -14.31 8.35
CA PRO A 8 -2.11 -13.89 9.73
C PRO A 8 -2.13 -12.37 9.89
N ALA A 9 -1.47 -11.61 9.01
CA ALA A 9 -1.38 -10.15 9.14
C ALA A 9 -2.77 -9.50 8.95
N ASN A 10 -3.48 -9.93 7.91
CA ASN A 10 -4.84 -9.45 7.62
C ASN A 10 -5.88 -10.06 8.56
N LEU A 11 -5.82 -11.38 8.82
CA LEU A 11 -6.82 -12.04 9.66
C LEU A 11 -6.81 -11.50 11.10
N LEU A 12 -5.63 -11.22 11.64
CA LEU A 12 -5.46 -10.71 13.00
C LEU A 12 -5.52 -9.17 13.08
N GLN A 13 -5.76 -8.51 11.94
CA GLN A 13 -5.85 -7.05 11.79
C GLN A 13 -4.60 -6.30 12.24
N ILE A 14 -3.41 -6.89 12.05
CA ILE A 14 -2.14 -6.30 12.48
C ILE A 14 -1.64 -5.27 11.48
N ALA A 15 -1.75 -5.61 10.19
CA ALA A 15 -1.39 -4.72 9.10
C ALA A 15 -2.53 -3.73 8.79
N ASN A 16 -2.16 -2.51 8.43
CA ASN A 16 -3.10 -1.53 7.91
C ASN A 16 -3.63 -1.99 6.53
N SER A 17 -4.94 -1.92 6.31
CA SER A 17 -5.57 -2.33 5.04
C SER A 17 -5.07 -1.54 3.83
N TYR A 18 -4.50 -0.35 4.05
CA TYR A 18 -3.95 0.50 2.99
C TYR A 18 -2.46 0.27 2.73
N THR A 19 -1.73 -0.26 3.71
CA THR A 19 -0.27 -0.38 3.70
C THR A 19 0.11 -1.70 4.36
N ALA A 20 0.30 -2.75 3.57
CA ALA A 20 0.65 -4.10 4.05
C ALA A 20 1.94 -4.17 4.90
N LEU A 21 2.74 -3.10 4.90
CA LEU A 21 4.00 -2.97 5.64
C LEU A 21 3.87 -2.21 6.96
N GLU A 22 2.74 -1.54 7.21
CA GLU A 22 2.56 -0.73 8.41
C GLU A 22 1.85 -1.53 9.51
N VAL A 23 2.59 -1.81 10.59
CA VAL A 23 2.08 -2.54 11.75
C VAL A 23 1.45 -1.56 12.73
N GLN A 24 0.14 -1.68 12.97
CA GLN A 24 -0.57 -0.82 13.91
C GLN A 24 -0.65 -1.45 15.30
N CYS A 25 -0.42 -0.64 16.34
CA CYS A 25 -0.59 -1.05 17.73
C CYS A 25 -2.01 -1.60 17.97
N LEU A 26 -2.12 -2.72 18.67
CA LEU A 26 -3.40 -3.36 19.00
C LEU A 26 -3.97 -2.96 20.36
N GLY A 27 -3.29 -2.06 21.06
CA GLY A 27 -3.73 -1.60 22.37
C GLY A 27 -5.04 -0.85 22.26
N CYS A 28 -5.89 -0.94 23.27
CA CYS A 28 -7.09 -0.12 23.42
C CYS A 28 -6.84 0.95 24.48
N VAL A 29 -7.17 2.20 24.16
CA VAL A 29 -7.08 3.30 25.11
C VAL A 29 -8.35 3.32 25.98
N LYS A 30 -8.19 3.16 27.30
CA LYS A 30 -9.33 3.04 28.24
C LYS A 30 -10.24 4.28 28.24
N HIS A 31 -9.66 5.47 28.06
CA HIS A 31 -10.38 6.74 28.14
C HIS A 31 -11.16 7.11 26.86
N SER A 32 -10.95 6.39 25.75
CA SER A 32 -11.57 6.71 24.47
C SER A 32 -12.49 5.58 23.98
N HIS A 33 -13.33 5.06 24.87
CA HIS A 33 -14.31 4.00 24.53
C HIS A 33 -13.67 2.75 23.89
N ALA A 34 -12.49 2.34 24.37
CA ALA A 34 -11.74 1.20 23.85
C ALA A 34 -11.36 1.30 22.36
N THR A 35 -11.24 2.52 21.81
CA THR A 35 -10.68 2.69 20.48
C THR A 35 -9.25 2.16 20.42
N ARG A 36 -8.91 1.57 19.27
CA ARG A 36 -7.56 1.08 18.97
C ARG A 36 -6.56 2.24 19.02
N CYS A 37 -5.39 1.97 19.59
CA CYS A 37 -4.25 2.86 19.62
C CYS A 37 -3.86 3.23 18.18
N ARG A 38 -3.65 4.53 17.94
CA ARG A 38 -3.30 5.06 16.61
C ARG A 38 -1.80 4.99 16.32
N GLU A 39 -1.01 4.52 17.27
CA GLU A 39 0.44 4.46 17.14
C GLU A 39 0.84 3.32 16.20
N SER A 40 1.54 3.66 15.12
CA SER A 40 2.17 2.69 14.23
C SER A 40 3.52 2.27 14.83
N LEU A 41 3.77 0.97 14.87
CA LEU A 41 5.09 0.46 15.25
C LEU A 41 6.05 0.74 14.09
N THR A 42 7.24 1.26 14.40
CA THR A 42 8.25 1.62 13.40
C THR A 42 9.58 0.94 13.70
N GLY A 43 10.46 0.87 12.70
CA GLY A 43 11.83 0.35 12.86
C GLY A 43 11.89 -1.14 13.18
N SER A 44 12.70 -1.50 14.17
CA SER A 44 13.01 -2.89 14.54
C SER A 44 11.78 -3.68 15.02
N ASP A 45 10.86 -3.02 15.72
CA ASP A 45 9.69 -3.69 16.28
C ASP A 45 8.74 -4.14 15.17
N ALA A 46 8.49 -3.27 14.18
CA ALA A 46 7.70 -3.61 13.00
C ALA A 46 8.34 -4.76 12.19
N ALA A 47 9.65 -4.72 11.95
CA ALA A 47 10.38 -5.78 11.26
C ALA A 47 10.29 -7.12 12.00
N THR A 48 10.36 -7.10 13.33
CA THR A 48 10.22 -8.30 14.18
C THR A 48 8.81 -8.88 14.10
N VAL A 49 7.77 -8.03 14.15
CA VAL A 49 6.37 -8.46 13.95
C VAL A 49 6.18 -9.11 12.58
N MET A 50 6.67 -8.48 11.51
CA MET A 50 6.53 -9.03 10.15
C MET A 50 7.27 -10.36 9.99
N THR A 51 8.41 -10.53 10.66
CA THR A 51 9.15 -11.79 10.68
C THR A 51 8.36 -12.90 11.36
N GLU A 52 7.76 -12.62 12.53
CA GLU A 52 6.93 -13.59 13.26
C GLU A 52 5.66 -13.96 12.47
N LEU A 53 5.04 -12.97 11.82
CA LEU A 53 3.89 -13.20 10.92
C LEU A 53 4.27 -14.07 9.72
N GLY A 54 5.44 -13.85 9.12
CA GLY A 54 5.96 -14.69 8.06
C GLY A 54 6.15 -16.14 8.53
N GLN A 55 6.72 -16.34 9.71
CA GLN A 55 6.88 -17.69 10.30
C GLN A 55 5.52 -18.35 10.54
N MET A 56 4.56 -17.64 11.12
CA MET A 56 3.20 -18.16 11.34
C MET A 56 2.48 -18.51 10.03
N ALA A 57 2.70 -17.74 8.95
CA ALA A 57 2.12 -18.01 7.64
C ALA A 57 2.67 -19.30 7.01
N THR A 58 3.90 -19.72 7.36
CA THR A 58 4.51 -20.98 6.87
C THR A 58 4.07 -22.23 7.62
N ILE A 59 3.28 -22.10 8.69
CA ILE A 59 2.71 -23.24 9.42
C ILE A 59 1.18 -23.26 9.28
N PRO A 60 0.55 -24.46 9.26
CA PRO A 60 -0.90 -24.56 9.26
C PRO A 60 -1.51 -23.86 10.47
N PRO A 61 -2.68 -23.19 10.35
CA PRO A 61 -3.33 -22.52 11.48
C PRO A 61 -3.63 -23.46 12.67
N THR A 62 -3.76 -24.76 12.42
CA THR A 62 -3.95 -25.81 13.44
C THR A 62 -2.74 -26.03 14.33
N LYS A 63 -1.54 -25.62 13.89
CA LYS A 63 -0.28 -25.75 14.64
C LYS A 63 0.09 -24.49 15.41
N VAL A 64 -0.65 -23.40 15.23
CA VAL A 64 -0.42 -22.14 15.94
C VAL A 64 -0.84 -22.30 17.39
N THR A 65 0.11 -22.15 18.31
CA THR A 65 -0.13 -22.33 19.74
C THR A 65 -0.59 -21.02 20.40
N HIS A 66 -1.13 -21.12 21.61
CA HIS A 66 -1.45 -19.93 22.40
C HIS A 66 -0.21 -19.09 22.72
N HIS A 67 0.94 -19.76 22.92
CA HIS A 67 2.20 -19.10 23.21
C HIS A 67 2.66 -18.22 22.04
N ASP A 68 2.50 -18.71 20.80
CA ASP A 68 2.82 -17.94 19.58
C ASP A 68 1.96 -16.67 19.50
N LEU A 69 0.67 -16.78 19.81
CA LEU A 69 -0.24 -15.63 19.84
C LEU A 69 0.10 -14.63 20.95
N GLU A 70 0.50 -15.09 22.13
CA GLU A 70 0.95 -14.20 23.22
C GLU A 70 2.25 -13.49 22.87
N ARG A 71 3.20 -14.20 22.26
CA ARG A 71 4.47 -13.65 21.80
C ARG A 71 4.23 -12.57 20.75
N LEU A 72 3.41 -12.86 19.74
CA LEU A 72 3.02 -11.89 18.71
C LEU A 72 2.28 -10.69 19.31
N ALA A 73 1.33 -10.92 20.23
CA ALA A 73 0.58 -9.84 20.87
C ALA A 73 1.48 -8.88 21.65
N LYS A 74 2.53 -9.38 22.33
CA LYS A 74 3.52 -8.53 23.02
C LYS A 74 4.29 -7.64 22.05
N LEU A 75 4.62 -8.15 20.86
CA LEU A 75 5.32 -7.40 19.83
C LEU A 75 4.42 -6.35 19.17
N CYS A 76 3.14 -6.64 18.97
CA CYS A 76 2.15 -5.75 18.35
C CYS A 76 1.59 -4.66 19.28
N LEU A 77 2.12 -4.50 20.49
CA LEU A 77 1.71 -3.47 21.45
C LEU A 77 2.83 -2.45 21.66
N CYS A 78 2.47 -1.17 21.59
CA CYS A 78 3.36 -0.07 21.94
C CYS A 78 3.74 -0.13 23.42
N ARG A 79 4.77 0.64 23.80
CA ARG A 79 5.39 0.58 25.12
C ARG A 79 4.41 0.80 26.27
N GLU A 80 3.38 1.62 26.06
CA GLU A 80 2.35 1.93 27.05
C GLU A 80 1.37 0.77 27.31
N HIS A 81 1.07 -0.02 26.28
CA HIS A 81 0.06 -1.10 26.35
C HIS A 81 0.67 -2.50 26.52
N ARG A 82 1.96 -2.67 26.21
CA ARG A 82 2.66 -3.97 26.18
C ARG A 82 2.53 -4.77 27.47
N THR A 83 2.55 -4.12 28.63
CA THR A 83 2.54 -4.81 29.94
C THR A 83 1.15 -5.24 30.42
N SER A 84 0.09 -4.61 29.93
CA SER A 84 -1.26 -4.78 30.51
C SER A 84 -2.27 -5.47 29.59
N GLN A 85 -2.05 -5.49 28.27
CA GLN A 85 -3.10 -5.89 27.32
C GLN A 85 -2.77 -7.11 26.44
N TYR A 86 -1.53 -7.61 26.44
CA TYR A 86 -1.13 -8.71 25.54
C TYR A 86 -1.95 -9.99 25.74
N SER A 87 -2.31 -10.32 26.99
CA SER A 87 -3.14 -11.49 27.31
C SER A 87 -4.55 -11.34 26.73
N GLN A 88 -5.11 -10.13 26.76
CA GLN A 88 -6.43 -9.86 26.21
C GLN A 88 -6.43 -9.94 24.68
N VAL A 89 -5.41 -9.33 24.03
CA VAL A 89 -5.25 -9.37 22.57
C VAL A 89 -5.11 -10.81 22.07
N SER A 90 -4.23 -11.61 22.69
CA SER A 90 -4.05 -13.01 22.31
C SER A 90 -5.30 -13.87 22.52
N GLN A 91 -6.10 -13.60 23.57
CA GLN A 91 -7.40 -14.26 23.77
C GLN A 91 -8.41 -13.91 22.68
N ASN A 92 -8.45 -12.65 22.25
CA ASN A 92 -9.32 -12.19 21.16
C ASN A 92 -8.96 -12.81 19.80
N TRP A 93 -7.71 -13.22 19.61
CA TRP A 93 -7.25 -13.88 18.38
C TRP A 93 -7.56 -15.37 18.31
N LYS A 94 -7.74 -16.06 19.44
CA LYS A 94 -8.02 -17.51 19.45
C LYS A 94 -9.20 -17.91 18.55
N PRO A 95 -10.36 -17.22 18.56
CA PRO A 95 -11.48 -17.56 17.68
C PRO A 95 -11.16 -17.37 16.20
N ALA A 96 -10.39 -16.33 15.84
CA ALA A 96 -10.01 -16.06 14.46
C ALA A 96 -9.10 -17.17 13.90
N VAL A 97 -8.08 -17.57 14.67
CA VAL A 97 -7.18 -18.67 14.30
C VAL A 97 -7.93 -20.01 14.22
N ALA A 98 -8.84 -20.27 15.17
CA ALA A 98 -9.69 -21.46 15.12
C ALA A 98 -10.61 -21.48 13.88
N GLY A 99 -11.10 -20.30 13.45
CA GLY A 99 -11.85 -20.15 12.20
C GLY A 99 -11.00 -20.48 10.97
N ALA A 100 -9.78 -19.95 10.91
CA ALA A 100 -8.82 -20.24 9.84
C ALA A 100 -8.44 -21.73 9.81
N ALA A 101 -8.24 -22.36 10.97
CA ALA A 101 -7.98 -23.80 11.08
C ALA A 101 -9.12 -24.64 10.50
N LYS A 102 -10.38 -24.31 10.82
CA LYS A 102 -11.56 -24.99 10.24
C LYS A 102 -11.65 -24.80 8.72
N LEU A 103 -11.35 -23.61 8.21
CA LEU A 103 -11.35 -23.35 6.78
C LEU A 103 -10.27 -24.16 6.06
N HIS A 104 -9.04 -24.14 6.59
CA HIS A 104 -7.93 -24.93 6.08
C HIS A 104 -8.25 -26.44 6.08
N GLU A 105 -8.87 -26.95 7.15
CA GLU A 105 -9.32 -28.34 7.25
C GLU A 105 -10.40 -28.68 6.22
N ARG A 106 -11.33 -27.77 5.93
CA ARG A 106 -12.36 -27.96 4.88
C ARG A 106 -11.74 -27.99 3.49
N LEU A 107 -10.77 -27.13 3.22
CA LEU A 107 -10.09 -27.08 1.92
C LEU A 107 -9.26 -28.36 1.69
N THR A 108 -8.51 -28.78 2.70
CA THR A 108 -7.70 -30.01 2.63
C THR A 108 -8.56 -31.26 2.54
N LYS A 109 -9.67 -31.36 3.31
CA LYS A 109 -10.62 -32.48 3.19
C LYS A 109 -11.41 -32.46 1.87
N GLY A 110 -11.79 -31.28 1.38
CA GLY A 110 -12.53 -31.11 0.12
C GLY A 110 -11.72 -31.53 -1.10
N GLN A 111 -10.41 -31.26 -1.11
CA GLN A 111 -9.50 -31.73 -2.16
C GLN A 111 -9.35 -33.26 -2.18
N GLY A 112 -9.42 -33.93 -1.01
CA GLY A 112 -9.45 -35.40 -0.94
C GLY A 112 -10.73 -36.00 -1.53
N ASN A 113 -11.87 -35.34 -1.34
CA ASN A 113 -13.17 -35.87 -1.77
C ASN A 113 -13.41 -35.79 -3.29
N ALA A 114 -12.85 -34.78 -3.97
CA ALA A 114 -13.00 -34.62 -5.42
C ALA A 114 -12.36 -35.78 -6.22
N ALA A 115 -11.25 -36.34 -5.74
CA ALA A 115 -10.62 -37.52 -6.34
C ALA A 115 -11.48 -38.78 -6.16
N THR A 116 -12.06 -38.97 -4.98
CA THR A 116 -12.98 -40.10 -4.70
C THR A 116 -14.33 -40.00 -5.40
N GLU A 117 -14.87 -38.80 -5.64
CA GLU A 117 -16.11 -38.64 -6.42
C GLU A 117 -15.92 -39.02 -7.88
N ASN A 118 -14.80 -38.65 -8.50
CA ASN A 118 -14.47 -39.12 -9.86
C ASN A 118 -14.33 -40.65 -9.92
N SER A 119 -13.62 -41.28 -8.98
CA SER A 119 -13.52 -42.75 -8.93
C SER A 119 -14.85 -43.44 -8.64
N ARG A 120 -15.78 -42.80 -7.92
CA ARG A 120 -17.11 -43.34 -7.66
C ARG A 120 -17.99 -43.35 -8.92
N TRP A 121 -17.90 -42.29 -9.73
CA TRP A 121 -18.61 -42.25 -11.02
C TRP A 121 -18.05 -43.24 -12.03
N ASP A 122 -16.73 -43.39 -12.09
CA ASP A 122 -16.09 -44.38 -12.97
C ASP A 122 -16.45 -45.82 -12.56
N ASN A 123 -16.53 -46.13 -11.26
CA ASN A 123 -16.99 -47.43 -10.77
C ASN A 123 -18.48 -47.70 -11.06
N LEU A 124 -19.36 -46.70 -10.91
CA LEU A 124 -20.78 -46.84 -11.25
C LEU A 124 -21.01 -47.06 -12.75
N LEU A 125 -20.18 -46.43 -13.60
CA LEU A 125 -20.18 -46.68 -15.05
C LEU A 125 -19.75 -48.11 -15.37
N LEU A 126 -18.72 -48.62 -14.69
CA LEU A 126 -18.21 -49.98 -14.89
C LEU A 126 -19.20 -51.06 -14.39
N GLU A 127 -19.83 -50.86 -13.23
CA GLU A 127 -20.87 -51.76 -12.72
C GLU A 127 -22.10 -51.80 -13.62
N ARG A 128 -22.51 -50.64 -14.14
CA ARG A 128 -23.62 -50.57 -15.10
C ARG A 128 -23.30 -51.31 -16.41
N GLN A 129 -22.07 -51.21 -16.90
CA GLN A 129 -21.63 -51.91 -18.11
C GLN A 129 -21.65 -53.43 -17.92
N LYS A 130 -21.23 -53.92 -16.74
CA LYS A 130 -21.38 -55.33 -16.33
C LYS A 130 -22.83 -55.77 -16.21
N CYS A 131 -23.73 -54.93 -15.68
CA CYS A 131 -25.16 -55.25 -15.62
C CYS A 131 -25.77 -55.42 -17.02
N PHE A 132 -25.33 -54.64 -18.00
CA PHE A 132 -25.76 -54.79 -19.39
C PHE A 132 -25.25 -56.10 -20.04
N GLU A 133 -24.01 -56.50 -19.76
CA GLU A 133 -23.46 -57.79 -20.23
C GLU A 133 -24.17 -58.99 -19.59
N LEU A 134 -24.50 -58.91 -18.30
CA LEU A 134 -25.16 -60.00 -17.56
C LEU A 134 -26.64 -60.16 -17.91
N LEU A 135 -27.33 -59.08 -18.24
CA LEU A 135 -28.76 -59.15 -18.56
C LEU A 135 -29.05 -59.70 -19.95
N GLY A 136 -28.03 -59.95 -20.79
CA GLY A 136 -28.19 -60.66 -22.06
C GLY A 136 -29.34 -60.11 -22.92
N VAL A 137 -29.56 -58.79 -22.88
CA VAL A 137 -30.72 -58.15 -23.53
C VAL A 137 -30.50 -58.22 -25.04
N GLN A 138 -30.97 -59.29 -25.65
CA GLN A 138 -31.06 -59.40 -27.10
C GLN A 138 -32.21 -58.50 -27.58
N ASN A 139 -31.86 -57.28 -27.97
CA ASN A 139 -32.43 -56.50 -29.09
C ASN A 139 -33.95 -56.30 -29.26
N GLU A 140 -34.82 -56.55 -28.28
CA GLU A 140 -36.25 -56.25 -28.47
C GLU A 140 -36.65 -54.78 -28.19
N ASP A 141 -35.80 -53.97 -27.56
CA ASP A 141 -36.02 -52.53 -27.34
C ASP A 141 -34.97 -51.66 -28.06
N ALA A 142 -34.94 -51.76 -29.40
CA ALA A 142 -34.03 -50.98 -30.25
C ALA A 142 -34.16 -49.45 -30.05
N ASP A 143 -35.36 -48.96 -29.73
CA ASP A 143 -35.61 -47.55 -29.45
C ASP A 143 -34.96 -47.10 -28.14
N LEU A 144 -35.00 -47.94 -27.09
CA LEU A 144 -34.38 -47.61 -25.80
C LEU A 144 -32.85 -47.61 -25.91
N ALA A 145 -32.28 -48.53 -26.69
CA ALA A 145 -30.84 -48.58 -26.98
C ALA A 145 -30.39 -47.36 -27.80
N SER A 146 -31.21 -46.89 -28.75
CA SER A 146 -30.96 -45.68 -29.53
C SER A 146 -30.98 -44.42 -28.65
N GLU A 147 -31.99 -44.26 -27.79
CA GLU A 147 -32.06 -43.13 -26.84
C GLU A 147 -30.88 -43.15 -25.84
N LEU A 148 -30.48 -44.31 -25.35
CA LEU A 148 -29.32 -44.44 -24.47
C LEU A 148 -28.02 -44.05 -25.16
N SER A 149 -27.84 -44.46 -26.42
CA SER A 149 -26.66 -44.13 -27.22
C SER A 149 -26.59 -42.64 -27.54
N ALA A 150 -27.74 -42.00 -27.82
CA ALA A 150 -27.85 -40.55 -27.98
C ALA A 150 -27.52 -39.81 -26.66
N TRP A 151 -28.00 -40.30 -25.52
CA TRP A 151 -27.69 -39.75 -24.20
C TRP A 151 -26.20 -39.88 -23.85
N LEU A 152 -25.59 -41.04 -24.10
CA LEU A 152 -24.16 -41.27 -23.88
C LEU A 152 -23.29 -40.38 -24.77
N SER A 153 -23.68 -40.20 -26.03
CA SER A 153 -23.00 -39.30 -26.97
C SER A 153 -23.11 -37.83 -26.52
N SER A 154 -24.29 -37.41 -26.08
CA SER A 154 -24.51 -36.08 -25.49
C SER A 154 -23.66 -35.87 -24.22
N HIS A 155 -23.57 -36.90 -23.36
CA HIS A 155 -22.78 -36.82 -22.15
C HIS A 155 -21.27 -36.76 -22.45
N LYS A 156 -20.79 -37.51 -23.45
CA LYS A 156 -19.39 -37.45 -23.91
C LYS A 156 -19.06 -36.05 -24.47
N ASN A 157 -19.96 -35.45 -25.24
CA ASN A 157 -19.81 -34.09 -25.76
C ASN A 157 -19.80 -33.06 -24.62
N ALA A 158 -20.70 -33.20 -23.64
CA ALA A 158 -20.71 -32.33 -22.45
C ALA A 158 -19.42 -32.47 -21.63
N LYS A 159 -18.88 -33.69 -21.46
CA LYS A 159 -17.61 -33.93 -20.78
C LYS A 159 -16.44 -33.29 -21.53
N SER A 160 -16.42 -33.39 -22.86
CA SER A 160 -15.44 -32.69 -23.71
C SER A 160 -15.51 -31.18 -23.53
N MET A 161 -16.72 -30.61 -23.56
CA MET A 161 -16.93 -29.17 -23.39
C MET A 161 -16.54 -28.68 -21.99
N VAL A 162 -16.80 -29.48 -20.94
CA VAL A 162 -16.33 -29.18 -19.58
C VAL A 162 -14.81 -29.19 -19.51
N SER A 163 -14.14 -30.16 -20.15
CA SER A 163 -12.68 -30.22 -20.21
C SER A 163 -12.07 -29.03 -20.96
N GLU A 164 -12.69 -28.58 -22.04
CA GLU A 164 -12.27 -27.41 -22.81
C GLU A 164 -12.42 -26.12 -21.98
N LEU A 165 -13.58 -25.92 -21.34
CA LEU A 165 -13.82 -24.80 -20.44
C LEU A 165 -12.88 -24.79 -19.22
N GLN A 166 -12.50 -25.96 -18.71
CA GLN A 166 -11.48 -26.07 -17.66
C GLN A 166 -10.10 -25.64 -18.15
N GLY A 167 -9.75 -25.96 -19.40
CA GLY A 167 -8.53 -25.48 -20.06
C GLY A 167 -8.53 -23.96 -20.23
N ASP A 168 -9.62 -23.40 -20.73
CA ASP A 168 -9.78 -21.95 -20.90
C ASP A 168 -9.72 -21.22 -19.55
N LEU A 169 -10.37 -21.76 -18.52
CA LEU A 169 -10.32 -21.21 -17.17
C LEU A 169 -8.90 -21.24 -16.60
N ALA A 170 -8.15 -22.32 -16.82
CA ALA A 170 -6.75 -22.40 -16.39
C ALA A 170 -5.88 -21.37 -17.13
N ALA A 171 -6.05 -21.22 -18.45
CA ALA A 171 -5.34 -20.24 -19.26
C ALA A 171 -5.67 -18.79 -18.85
N ALA A 172 -6.94 -18.51 -18.57
CA ALA A 172 -7.39 -17.21 -18.05
C ALA A 172 -6.77 -16.93 -16.66
N ASN A 173 -6.74 -17.91 -15.77
CA ASN A 173 -6.12 -17.76 -14.44
C ASN A 173 -4.62 -17.49 -14.55
N THR A 174 -3.89 -18.19 -15.43
CA THR A 174 -2.46 -17.87 -15.67
C THR A 174 -2.28 -16.46 -16.22
N SER A 175 -3.16 -16.01 -17.11
CA SER A 175 -3.12 -14.64 -17.64
C SER A 175 -3.38 -13.61 -16.54
N ILE A 176 -4.33 -13.85 -15.65
CA ILE A 176 -4.61 -13.00 -14.48
C ILE A 176 -3.37 -12.93 -13.58
N CYS A 177 -2.75 -14.06 -13.23
CA CYS A 177 -1.54 -14.06 -12.41
C CYS A 177 -0.41 -13.24 -13.05
N THR A 178 -0.16 -13.37 -14.36
CA THR A 178 0.87 -12.57 -15.04
C THR A 178 0.56 -11.06 -15.03
N LEU A 179 -0.72 -10.67 -15.11
CA LEU A 179 -1.12 -9.27 -15.02
C LEU A 179 -1.00 -8.73 -13.60
N GLU A 180 -1.29 -9.55 -12.59
CA GLU A 180 -1.07 -9.20 -11.19
C GLU A 180 0.42 -9.01 -10.87
N ASP A 181 1.30 -9.85 -11.42
CA ASP A 181 2.75 -9.67 -11.34
C ASP A 181 3.19 -8.34 -11.97
N CYS A 182 2.76 -8.05 -13.21
CA CYS A 182 3.04 -6.78 -13.88
C CYS A 182 2.54 -5.56 -13.09
N LEU A 183 1.36 -5.66 -12.46
CA LEU A 183 0.83 -4.59 -11.61
C LEU A 183 1.69 -4.37 -10.36
N ARG A 184 2.13 -5.45 -9.70
CA ARG A 184 3.04 -5.36 -8.55
C ARG A 184 4.37 -4.69 -8.91
N ASP A 185 4.92 -5.01 -10.08
CA ASP A 185 6.17 -4.40 -10.57
C ASP A 185 6.00 -2.89 -10.83
N LEU A 186 4.89 -2.50 -11.46
CA LEU A 186 4.56 -1.09 -11.70
C LEU A 186 4.32 -0.31 -10.39
N GLU A 187 3.65 -0.92 -9.41
CA GLU A 187 3.47 -0.31 -8.09
C GLU A 187 4.82 -0.13 -7.36
N ALA A 188 5.72 -1.10 -7.47
CA ALA A 188 7.07 -1.00 -6.93
C ALA A 188 7.91 0.09 -7.63
N GLU A 189 7.79 0.26 -8.94
CA GLU A 189 8.41 1.37 -9.67
C GLU A 189 7.85 2.73 -9.26
N LEU A 190 6.51 2.84 -9.13
CA LEU A 190 5.88 4.07 -8.67
C LEU A 190 6.32 4.45 -7.25
N HIS A 191 6.46 3.46 -6.37
CA HIS A 191 6.97 3.69 -5.02
C HIS A 191 8.42 4.17 -5.03
N ARG A 192 9.31 3.51 -5.82
CA ARG A 192 10.69 3.96 -6.01
C ARG A 192 10.79 5.39 -6.55
N ALA A 193 9.94 5.76 -7.50
CA ALA A 193 9.89 7.11 -8.05
C ALA A 193 9.46 8.15 -7.00
N ARG A 194 8.45 7.85 -6.17
CA ARG A 194 8.01 8.73 -5.08
C ARG A 194 9.08 8.91 -4.02
N THR A 195 9.77 7.83 -3.62
CA THR A 195 10.89 7.92 -2.68
C THR A 195 11.99 8.82 -3.24
N ARG A 196 12.34 8.65 -4.52
CA ARG A 196 13.34 9.50 -5.18
C ARG A 196 12.92 10.97 -5.26
N GLU A 197 11.64 11.25 -5.51
CA GLU A 197 11.10 12.61 -5.48
C GLU A 197 11.24 13.23 -4.08
N THR A 198 10.92 12.49 -3.02
CA THR A 198 11.09 12.98 -1.64
C THR A 198 12.56 13.22 -1.27
N GLU A 199 13.48 12.37 -1.74
CA GLU A 199 14.93 12.58 -1.57
C GLU A 199 15.39 13.86 -2.28
N LEU A 200 14.96 14.09 -3.53
CA LEU A 200 15.31 15.30 -4.28
C LEU A 200 14.73 16.57 -3.64
N ILE A 201 13.51 16.49 -3.08
CA ILE A 201 12.91 17.59 -2.31
C ILE A 201 13.75 17.87 -1.06
N GLN A 202 14.21 16.84 -0.36
CA GLN A 202 15.06 17.00 0.81
C GLN A 202 16.43 17.59 0.44
N GLU A 203 17.09 17.07 -0.59
CA GLU A 203 18.37 17.60 -1.11
C GLU A 203 18.24 19.09 -1.50
N ARG A 204 17.11 19.48 -2.11
CA ARG A 204 16.82 20.88 -2.45
C ARG A 204 16.62 21.75 -1.20
N HIS A 205 15.89 21.27 -0.20
CA HIS A 205 15.73 21.99 1.07
C HIS A 205 17.09 22.19 1.78
N ASP A 206 17.93 21.14 1.83
CA ASP A 206 19.25 21.21 2.45
C ASP A 206 20.19 22.16 1.69
N ALA A 207 20.10 22.22 0.36
CA ALA A 207 20.83 23.18 -0.45
C ALA A 207 20.38 24.62 -0.18
N ILE A 208 19.06 24.88 -0.12
CA ILE A 208 18.51 26.20 0.21
C ILE A 208 18.94 26.62 1.62
N TRP A 209 18.88 25.71 2.58
CA TRP A 209 19.29 25.97 3.95
C TRP A 209 20.77 26.35 4.03
N ARG A 210 21.66 25.62 3.34
CA ARG A 210 23.09 25.97 3.24
C ARG A 210 23.31 27.36 2.64
N ILE A 211 22.61 27.72 1.56
CA ILE A 211 22.70 29.05 0.94
C ILE A 211 22.21 30.15 1.90
N GLN A 212 21.17 29.90 2.68
CA GLN A 212 20.68 30.86 3.67
C GLN A 212 21.71 31.06 4.79
N GLU A 213 22.36 30.00 5.24
CA GLU A 213 23.36 30.08 6.30
C GLU A 213 24.62 30.80 5.84
N THR A 214 25.09 30.56 4.61
CA THR A 214 26.20 31.33 4.03
C THR A 214 25.83 32.81 3.87
N ARG A 215 24.60 33.12 3.42
CA ARG A 215 24.11 34.51 3.33
C ARG A 215 24.06 35.20 4.68
N LYS A 216 23.62 34.52 5.74
CA LYS A 216 23.64 35.08 7.11
C LYS A 216 25.07 35.37 7.56
N ALA A 217 26.00 34.44 7.34
CA ALA A 217 27.41 34.63 7.69
C ALA A 217 28.04 35.82 6.93
N GLU A 218 27.78 35.94 5.63
CA GLU A 218 28.22 37.09 4.83
C GLU A 218 27.58 38.40 5.30
N HIS A 219 26.30 38.39 5.63
CA HIS A 219 25.61 39.57 6.16
C HIS A 219 26.25 40.01 7.49
N SER A 220 26.46 39.10 8.43
CA SER A 220 27.17 39.39 9.68
C SER A 220 28.57 39.95 9.45
N ARG A 221 29.32 39.41 8.48
CA ARG A 221 30.65 39.91 8.09
C ARG A 221 30.58 41.34 7.55
N LEU A 222 29.65 41.61 6.64
CA LEU A 222 29.45 42.94 6.05
C LEU A 222 28.98 43.97 7.10
N THR A 223 28.11 43.58 8.02
CA THR A 223 27.70 44.41 9.15
C THR A 223 28.90 44.74 10.05
N GLY A 224 29.77 43.77 10.31
CA GLY A 224 31.03 44.00 11.03
C GLY A 224 31.94 45.01 10.33
N MET A 225 32.17 44.85 9.02
CA MET A 225 32.95 45.80 8.22
C MET A 225 32.33 47.21 8.20
N LEU A 226 31.02 47.31 8.06
CA LEU A 226 30.32 48.60 8.08
C LEU A 226 30.52 49.33 9.42
N ASN A 227 30.49 48.60 10.54
CA ASN A 227 30.73 49.17 11.86
C ASN A 227 32.18 49.68 12.01
N LEU A 228 33.17 48.97 11.45
CA LEU A 228 34.56 49.43 11.42
C LEU A 228 34.72 50.72 10.60
N VAL A 229 34.11 50.79 9.42
CA VAL A 229 34.12 52.02 8.60
C VAL A 229 33.46 53.19 9.33
N LYS A 230 32.34 52.95 10.01
CA LYS A 230 31.69 53.98 10.84
C LYS A 230 32.60 54.47 11.97
N ALA A 231 33.32 53.57 12.65
CA ALA A 231 34.29 53.93 13.67
C ALA A 231 35.43 54.78 13.10
N ALA A 232 36.06 54.35 12.00
CA ALA A 232 37.11 55.10 11.32
C ALA A 232 36.66 56.49 10.86
N ASN A 233 35.42 56.61 10.36
CA ASN A 233 34.87 57.91 9.96
C ASN A 233 34.61 58.84 11.15
N ASN A 234 34.19 58.29 12.30
CA ASN A 234 34.06 59.07 13.53
C ASN A 234 35.42 59.59 14.01
N ASP A 235 36.47 58.75 13.94
CA ASP A 235 37.82 59.17 14.30
C ASP A 235 38.35 60.23 13.32
N ARG A 236 38.10 60.08 12.01
CA ARG A 236 38.41 61.11 11.00
C ARG A 236 37.77 62.46 11.35
N ARG A 237 36.48 62.47 11.71
CA ARG A 237 35.78 63.70 12.13
C ARG A 237 36.39 64.32 13.38
N ARG A 238 36.82 63.50 14.36
CA ARG A 238 37.53 63.99 15.55
C ARG A 238 38.86 64.64 15.17
N PHE A 239 39.64 64.01 14.29
CA PHE A 239 40.87 64.59 13.77
C PHE A 239 40.64 65.89 13.01
N GLU A 240 39.64 65.95 12.13
CA GLU A 240 39.25 67.18 11.42
C GLU A 240 38.92 68.32 12.42
N SER A 241 38.16 68.03 13.48
CA SER A 241 37.86 68.99 14.54
C SER A 241 39.12 69.48 15.27
N LEU A 242 40.04 68.57 15.63
CA LEU A 242 41.32 68.93 16.24
C LEU A 242 42.17 69.82 15.33
N VAL A 243 42.25 69.50 14.03
CA VAL A 243 42.97 70.32 13.04
C VAL A 243 42.36 71.72 12.95
N THR A 244 41.03 71.84 12.96
CA THR A 244 40.38 73.16 12.95
C THR A 244 40.67 73.97 14.21
N ALA A 245 40.69 73.33 15.39
CA ALA A 245 41.02 73.99 16.65
C ALA A 245 42.48 74.49 16.66
N LEU A 246 43.43 73.67 16.24
CA LEU A 246 44.86 74.05 16.16
C LEU A 246 45.11 75.19 15.17
N ARG A 247 44.38 75.24 14.05
CA ARG A 247 44.45 76.36 13.10
C ARG A 247 43.96 77.67 13.72
N GLU A 248 42.93 77.61 14.56
CA GLU A 248 42.42 78.77 15.28
C GLU A 248 43.44 79.27 16.32
N GLU A 249 44.00 78.37 17.11
CA GLU A 249 45.05 78.70 18.08
C GLU A 249 46.26 79.37 17.41
N LEU A 250 46.69 78.83 16.26
CA LEU A 250 47.78 79.43 15.48
C LEU A 250 47.43 80.82 14.96
N ARG A 251 46.19 81.04 14.51
CA ARG A 251 45.72 82.37 14.07
C ARG A 251 45.75 83.36 15.24
N ASN A 252 45.25 82.96 16.40
CA ASN A 252 45.26 83.77 17.62
C ASN A 252 46.69 84.11 18.06
N ALA A 253 47.62 83.15 18.03
CA ALA A 253 49.02 83.39 18.36
C ALA A 253 49.69 84.41 17.41
N ARG A 254 49.41 84.31 16.09
CA ARG A 254 49.89 85.29 15.10
C ARG A 254 49.35 86.69 15.35
N SER A 255 48.06 86.81 15.70
CA SER A 255 47.46 88.11 16.01
C SER A 255 48.12 88.77 17.23
N ARG A 256 48.43 87.99 18.28
CA ARG A 256 49.14 88.50 19.46
C ARG A 256 50.54 88.99 19.10
N LEU A 257 51.26 88.25 18.25
CA LEU A 257 52.59 88.65 17.82
C LEU A 257 52.58 89.97 17.03
N GLU A 258 51.62 90.16 16.12
CA GLU A 258 51.49 91.42 15.38
C GLU A 258 51.11 92.60 16.29
N GLN A 259 50.28 92.35 17.31
CA GLN A 259 49.97 93.36 18.32
C GLN A 259 51.22 93.81 19.09
N GLU A 260 52.08 92.87 19.52
CA GLU A 260 53.33 93.20 20.19
C GLU A 260 54.31 93.97 19.29
N LYS A 261 54.37 93.62 18.00
CA LYS A 261 55.16 94.40 17.02
C LYS A 261 54.65 95.83 16.90
N ALA A 262 53.34 96.04 16.89
CA ALA A 262 52.76 97.38 16.84
C ALA A 262 53.10 98.18 18.12
N ASN A 263 53.02 97.55 19.30
CA ASN A 263 53.42 98.16 20.56
C ASN A 263 54.89 98.60 20.53
N THR A 264 55.77 97.75 20.01
CA THR A 264 57.22 98.02 19.92
C THR A 264 57.50 99.25 19.05
N ARG A 265 56.85 99.36 17.87
CA ARG A 265 56.99 100.53 16.99
C ARG A 265 56.48 101.83 17.63
N SER A 266 55.39 101.76 18.40
CA SER A 266 54.89 102.91 19.15
C SER A 266 55.91 103.40 20.18
N LEU A 267 56.59 102.47 20.87
CA LEU A 267 57.64 102.81 21.84
C LEU A 267 58.86 103.45 21.15
N GLU A 268 59.33 102.88 20.05
CA GLU A 268 60.41 103.46 19.23
C GLU A 268 60.08 104.90 18.77
N GLN A 269 58.83 105.16 18.41
CA GLN A 269 58.37 106.48 18.00
C GLN A 269 58.36 107.48 19.16
N THR A 270 57.93 107.05 20.36
CA THR A 270 58.02 107.90 21.56
C THR A 270 59.47 108.20 21.96
N GLU A 271 60.37 107.24 21.80
CA GLU A 271 61.80 107.44 22.05
C GLU A 271 62.39 108.48 21.09
N ALA A 272 62.06 108.39 19.79
CA ALA A 272 62.51 109.35 18.79
C ALA A 272 62.02 110.78 19.06
N ASP A 273 60.78 110.95 19.52
CA ASP A 273 60.24 112.26 19.88
C ASP A 273 60.91 112.86 21.12
N LEU A 274 61.24 112.03 22.13
CA LEU A 274 62.03 112.47 23.29
C LEU A 274 63.44 112.92 22.89
N ARG A 275 64.10 112.20 21.98
CA ARG A 275 65.41 112.61 21.44
C ARG A 275 65.35 113.93 20.68
N ARG A 276 64.28 114.20 19.94
CA ARG A 276 64.11 115.47 19.20
C ARG A 276 63.96 116.66 20.16
N ARG A 277 63.18 116.51 21.23
CA ARG A 277 63.02 117.53 22.29
C ARG A 277 64.33 117.85 23.01
N LEU A 278 65.21 116.86 23.16
CA LEU A 278 66.52 117.05 23.79
C LEU A 278 67.44 117.93 22.92
N VAL A 279 67.41 117.73 21.60
CA VAL A 279 68.18 118.53 20.63
C VAL A 279 67.67 119.97 20.56
N GLU A 280 66.34 120.18 20.62
CA GLU A 280 65.73 121.51 20.64
C GLU A 280 66.08 122.30 21.92
N ALA A 281 66.29 121.63 23.05
CA ALA A 281 66.71 122.29 24.30
C ALA A 281 68.18 122.76 24.29
N THR A 282 69.04 122.17 23.45
CA THR A 282 70.47 122.49 23.39
C THR A 282 70.83 123.70 22.50
N GLU A 283 69.91 124.20 21.67
CA GLU A 283 70.23 125.26 20.69
C GLU A 283 69.88 126.69 21.12
N THR A 284 69.47 126.92 22.37
CA THR A 284 69.21 128.30 22.86
C THR A 284 69.85 128.58 24.20
N SER A 285 70.98 129.32 24.18
CA SER A 285 71.35 130.41 25.12
C SER A 285 72.85 130.43 25.49
N PRO A 286 73.57 131.55 25.33
CA PRO A 286 74.96 131.69 25.75
C PRO A 286 75.10 132.61 26.97
N GLN A 287 75.35 132.05 28.16
CA GLN A 287 75.91 132.79 29.30
C GLN A 287 76.60 131.82 30.27
N ALA A 288 77.81 131.41 29.87
CA ALA A 288 78.69 130.55 30.65
C ALA A 288 79.53 131.39 31.63
N ASN A 289 79.15 131.35 32.92
CA ASN A 289 80.10 131.48 34.04
C ASN A 289 79.55 130.97 35.40
N SER A 290 78.42 130.25 35.41
CA SER A 290 78.00 129.39 36.54
C SER A 290 78.16 127.88 36.26
N LEU A 291 78.58 127.51 35.04
CA LEU A 291 78.58 126.13 34.52
C LEU A 291 79.70 125.22 35.03
N SER A 292 80.72 125.74 35.72
CA SER A 292 81.85 124.90 36.19
C SER A 292 81.49 124.04 37.42
N LYS A 293 80.49 124.42 38.22
CA LYS A 293 79.97 123.57 39.31
C LYS A 293 78.85 122.62 38.84
N GLU A 294 78.12 122.99 37.80
CA GLU A 294 77.08 122.17 37.17
C GLU A 294 77.69 121.11 36.23
N GLU A 295 78.83 121.39 35.59
CA GLU A 295 79.62 120.40 34.83
C GLU A 295 80.13 119.25 35.71
N SER A 296 80.50 119.48 36.98
CA SER A 296 80.93 118.37 37.86
C SER A 296 79.76 117.47 38.29
N ALA A 297 78.55 118.02 38.39
CA ALA A 297 77.34 117.26 38.66
C ALA A 297 76.81 116.57 37.39
N GLN A 298 76.90 117.24 36.24
CA GLN A 298 76.51 116.70 34.94
C GLN A 298 77.50 115.65 34.44
N THR A 299 78.80 115.77 34.69
CA THR A 299 79.78 114.70 34.38
C THR A 299 79.56 113.49 35.26
N LYS A 300 79.14 113.66 36.52
CA LYS A 300 78.78 112.53 37.38
C LYS A 300 77.47 111.85 36.95
N ILE A 301 76.45 112.62 36.57
CA ILE A 301 75.20 112.09 36.00
C ILE A 301 75.44 111.46 34.62
N LEU A 302 76.35 112.02 33.82
CA LEU A 302 76.74 111.44 32.52
C LEU A 302 77.54 110.17 32.70
N GLU A 303 78.43 110.07 33.69
CA GLU A 303 79.16 108.84 33.95
C GLU A 303 78.25 107.77 34.57
N GLU A 304 77.31 108.12 35.47
CA GLU A 304 76.27 107.20 35.95
C GLU A 304 75.31 106.78 34.82
N ALA A 305 74.94 107.71 33.91
CA ALA A 305 74.13 107.40 32.73
C ALA A 305 74.90 106.56 31.71
N LYS A 306 76.21 106.76 31.58
CA LYS A 306 77.10 105.98 30.73
C LYS A 306 77.30 104.58 31.31
N GLU A 307 77.51 104.43 32.60
CA GLU A 307 77.58 103.13 33.27
C GLU A 307 76.22 102.40 33.19
N GLU A 308 75.09 103.09 33.35
CA GLU A 308 73.76 102.50 33.16
C GLU A 308 73.48 102.15 31.69
N LEU A 309 73.97 102.96 30.74
CA LEU A 309 73.90 102.63 29.31
C LEU A 309 74.83 101.48 28.95
N GLU A 310 76.02 101.38 29.52
CA GLU A 310 76.94 100.25 29.33
C GLU A 310 76.38 98.98 29.99
N ARG A 311 75.70 99.11 31.13
CA ARG A 311 74.96 98.00 31.78
C ARG A 311 73.79 97.57 30.91
N ARG A 312 72.98 98.49 30.40
CA ARG A 312 71.87 98.19 29.47
C ARG A 312 72.35 97.68 28.13
N LEU A 313 73.49 98.14 27.64
CA LEU A 313 74.10 97.66 26.41
C LEU A 313 74.63 96.25 26.63
N SER A 314 75.27 95.96 27.77
CA SER A 314 75.71 94.62 28.14
C SER A 314 74.52 93.68 28.31
N GLU A 315 73.45 94.12 28.97
CA GLU A 315 72.20 93.37 29.14
C GLU A 315 71.49 93.17 27.79
N ALA A 316 71.47 94.17 26.91
CA ALA A 316 70.94 94.07 25.55
C ALA A 316 71.79 93.14 24.68
N VAL A 317 73.12 93.15 24.80
CA VAL A 317 74.02 92.23 24.11
C VAL A 317 73.81 90.81 24.61
N GLN A 318 73.61 90.61 25.91
CA GLN A 318 73.31 89.31 26.51
C GLN A 318 71.91 88.80 26.14
N ASN A 319 70.94 89.70 26.04
CA ASN A 319 69.61 89.42 25.51
C ASN A 319 69.63 89.14 24.01
N LEU A 320 70.49 89.83 23.24
CA LEU A 320 70.70 89.58 21.82
C LEU A 320 71.42 88.25 21.58
N SER A 321 72.36 87.86 22.44
CA SER A 321 72.96 86.52 22.38
C SER A 321 71.95 85.44 22.75
N SER A 322 71.09 85.69 23.75
CA SER A 322 70.05 84.75 24.17
C SER A 322 68.96 84.60 23.11
N THR A 323 68.54 85.71 22.49
CA THR A 323 67.57 85.70 21.39
C THR A 323 68.18 85.12 20.11
N ARG A 324 69.47 85.34 19.84
CA ARG A 324 70.19 84.66 18.74
C ARG A 324 70.22 83.16 18.96
N HIS A 325 70.50 82.69 20.18
CA HIS A 325 70.48 81.27 20.51
C HIS A 325 69.07 80.67 20.38
N LEU A 326 68.04 81.36 20.87
CA LEU A 326 66.64 80.95 20.66
C LEU A 326 66.27 80.94 19.18
N LEU A 327 66.76 81.89 18.39
CA LEU A 327 66.52 81.95 16.95
C LEU A 327 67.24 80.82 16.21
N GLU A 328 68.41 80.39 16.67
CA GLU A 328 69.09 79.19 16.16
C GLU A 328 68.33 77.91 16.53
N ILE A 329 67.79 77.81 17.75
CA ILE A 329 66.90 76.71 18.17
C ILE A 329 65.63 76.68 17.32
N GLU A 330 64.99 77.83 17.09
CA GLU A 330 63.79 77.92 16.27
C GLU A 330 64.09 77.67 14.78
N LYS A 331 65.26 78.08 14.27
CA LYS A 331 65.73 77.70 12.93
C LYS A 331 65.91 76.19 12.81
N ALA A 332 66.49 75.54 13.83
CA ALA A 332 66.63 74.09 13.87
C ALA A 332 65.27 73.38 13.96
N LYS A 333 64.33 73.90 14.75
CA LYS A 333 62.95 73.40 14.80
C LYS A 333 62.23 73.58 13.46
N ALA A 334 62.40 74.72 12.80
CA ALA A 334 61.82 75.00 11.49
C ALA A 334 62.43 74.11 10.39
N ALA A 335 63.73 73.79 10.47
CA ALA A 335 64.35 72.79 9.61
C ALA A 335 63.76 71.40 9.87
N ALA A 336 63.69 70.96 11.12
CA ALA A 336 63.08 69.68 11.47
C ALA A 336 61.58 69.59 11.10
N LEU A 337 60.85 70.70 11.12
CA LEU A 337 59.47 70.77 10.65
C LEU A 337 59.37 70.70 9.12
N ARG A 338 60.34 71.25 8.39
CA ARG A 338 60.42 71.09 6.93
C ARG A 338 60.73 69.65 6.54
N ASP A 339 61.69 69.01 7.20
CA ASP A 339 61.99 67.58 6.96
C ASP A 339 60.77 66.70 7.28
N LYS A 340 60.05 67.01 8.38
CA LYS A 340 58.79 66.34 8.69
C LYS A 340 57.71 66.64 7.64
N GLN A 341 57.62 67.87 7.15
CA GLN A 341 56.67 68.24 6.10
C GLN A 341 56.96 67.46 4.82
N GLU A 342 58.22 67.33 4.42
CA GLU A 342 58.64 66.53 3.26
C GLU A 342 58.32 65.03 3.48
N ASP A 343 58.58 64.47 4.67
CA ASP A 343 58.19 63.10 5.01
C ASP A 343 56.66 62.93 4.97
N TRP A 344 55.90 63.90 5.50
CA TRP A 344 54.43 63.90 5.41
C TRP A 344 53.94 63.99 3.98
N GLU A 345 54.53 64.84 3.14
CA GLU A 345 54.20 64.97 1.72
C GLU A 345 54.51 63.67 0.95
N CYS A 346 55.65 63.02 1.22
CA CYS A 346 55.97 61.69 0.69
C CYS A 346 54.97 60.62 1.15
N ARG A 347 54.58 60.60 2.43
CA ARG A 347 53.56 59.68 2.94
C ARG A 347 52.19 59.96 2.32
N LEU A 348 51.85 61.22 2.10
CA LEU A 348 50.59 61.62 1.46
C LEU A 348 50.56 61.17 0.01
N LEU A 349 51.65 61.38 -0.74
CA LEU A 349 51.80 60.91 -2.12
C LEU A 349 51.73 59.39 -2.21
N ASN A 350 52.39 58.67 -1.30
CA ASN A 350 52.30 57.20 -1.23
C ASN A 350 50.89 56.73 -0.86
N ALA A 351 50.19 57.43 0.02
CA ALA A 351 48.81 57.13 0.37
C ALA A 351 47.85 57.40 -0.80
N TYR A 352 48.08 58.44 -1.60
CA TYR A 352 47.33 58.69 -2.82
C TYR A 352 47.59 57.61 -3.87
N ALA A 353 48.85 57.24 -4.10
CA ALA A 353 49.21 56.17 -5.03
C ALA A 353 48.63 54.82 -4.61
N GLU A 354 48.63 54.49 -3.31
CA GLU A 354 47.98 53.30 -2.78
C GLU A 354 46.45 53.40 -2.90
N GLY A 355 45.86 54.57 -2.67
CA GLY A 355 44.45 54.83 -2.91
C GLY A 355 44.04 54.61 -4.36
N ASP A 356 44.83 55.09 -5.32
CA ASP A 356 44.63 54.87 -6.75
C ASP A 356 44.78 53.39 -7.13
N ARG A 357 45.74 52.68 -6.52
CA ARG A 357 45.90 51.23 -6.69
C ARG A 357 44.68 50.47 -6.18
N LEU A 358 44.19 50.80 -4.99
CA LEU A 358 43.00 50.20 -4.40
C LEU A 358 41.73 50.53 -5.21
N LEU A 359 41.60 51.74 -5.75
CA LEU A 359 40.52 52.11 -6.67
C LEU A 359 40.58 51.33 -7.98
N ALA A 360 41.77 51.09 -8.52
CA ALA A 360 41.96 50.25 -9.70
C ALA A 360 41.60 48.78 -9.41
N GLU A 361 41.99 48.27 -8.23
CA GLU A 361 41.64 46.94 -7.75
C GLU A 361 40.13 46.80 -7.52
N GLU A 362 39.48 47.80 -6.91
CA GLU A 362 38.03 47.84 -6.71
C GLU A 362 37.28 47.85 -8.06
N LYS A 363 37.76 48.63 -9.04
CA LYS A 363 37.21 48.61 -10.40
C LYS A 363 37.38 47.25 -11.08
N SER A 364 38.54 46.61 -10.90
CA SER A 364 38.81 45.27 -11.43
C SER A 364 37.89 44.22 -10.77
N ASN A 365 37.78 44.27 -9.45
CA ASN A 365 36.92 43.41 -8.65
C ASN A 365 35.43 43.65 -8.97
N GLY A 366 35.03 44.89 -9.21
CA GLY A 366 33.68 45.25 -9.66
C GLY A 366 33.35 44.64 -11.03
N LYS A 367 34.30 44.68 -11.98
CA LYS A 367 34.14 43.98 -13.27
C LYS A 367 34.08 42.47 -13.11
N ALA A 368 34.92 41.89 -12.26
CA ALA A 368 34.92 40.46 -11.98
C ALA A 368 33.61 40.01 -11.31
N LEU A 369 33.10 40.79 -10.35
CA LEU A 369 31.83 40.54 -9.67
C LEU A 369 30.65 40.66 -10.64
N GLN A 370 30.66 41.69 -11.51
CA GLN A 370 29.63 41.84 -12.52
C GLN A 370 29.63 40.68 -13.52
N LYS A 371 30.81 40.21 -13.94
CA LYS A 371 30.94 39.02 -14.78
C LYS A 371 30.41 37.77 -14.07
N ALA A 372 30.81 37.55 -12.81
CA ALA A 372 30.34 36.42 -12.01
C ALA A 372 28.81 36.45 -11.81
N LYS A 373 28.24 37.65 -11.60
CA LYS A 373 26.79 37.84 -11.54
C LYS A 373 26.12 37.42 -12.84
N THR A 374 26.61 37.89 -13.98
CA THR A 374 26.03 37.52 -15.29
C THR A 374 26.17 36.03 -15.59
N ASP A 375 27.26 35.38 -15.16
CA ASP A 375 27.45 33.94 -15.31
C ASP A 375 26.48 33.14 -14.42
N LEU A 376 26.25 33.58 -13.18
CA LEU A 376 25.26 32.96 -12.28
C LEU A 376 23.83 33.15 -12.80
N GLU A 377 23.49 34.33 -13.33
CA GLU A 377 22.18 34.58 -13.94
C GLU A 377 21.95 33.66 -15.16
N ARG A 378 22.99 33.47 -15.99
CA ARG A 378 22.96 32.52 -17.10
C ARG A 378 22.80 31.07 -16.63
N GLN A 379 23.55 30.63 -15.61
CA GLN A 379 23.41 29.28 -15.05
C GLN A 379 22.04 29.05 -14.44
N LEU A 380 21.48 30.05 -13.75
CA LEU A 380 20.12 29.98 -13.21
C LEU A 380 19.08 29.87 -14.33
N HIS A 381 19.24 30.64 -15.41
CA HIS A 381 18.37 30.54 -16.58
C HIS A 381 18.45 29.16 -17.25
N GLU A 382 19.67 28.63 -17.47
CA GLU A 382 19.88 27.28 -18.02
C GLU A 382 19.26 26.19 -17.12
N ALA A 383 19.40 26.32 -15.79
CA ALA A 383 18.80 25.39 -14.83
C ALA A 383 17.26 25.45 -14.86
N ASN A 384 16.67 26.65 -14.96
CA ASN A 384 15.23 26.83 -15.10
C ASN A 384 14.71 26.19 -16.39
N VAL A 385 15.39 26.41 -17.53
CA VAL A 385 15.01 25.78 -18.81
C VAL A 385 15.08 24.25 -18.73
N ARG A 386 16.09 23.68 -18.06
CA ARG A 386 16.16 22.23 -17.83
C ARG A 386 15.03 21.73 -16.94
N SER A 387 14.71 22.46 -15.87
CA SER A 387 13.59 22.16 -14.98
C SER A 387 12.26 22.16 -15.76
N ASP A 388 12.01 23.17 -16.58
CA ASP A 388 10.78 23.28 -17.38
C ASP A 388 10.67 22.15 -18.41
N ARG A 389 11.77 21.75 -19.05
CA ARG A 389 11.81 20.57 -19.92
C ARG A 389 11.45 19.30 -19.18
N LEU A 390 12.02 19.06 -18.00
CA LEU A 390 11.70 17.89 -17.19
C LEU A 390 10.24 17.90 -16.75
N VAL A 391 9.70 19.04 -16.34
CA VAL A 391 8.27 19.18 -16.01
C VAL A 391 7.40 18.84 -17.21
N TYR A 392 7.74 19.33 -18.40
CA TYR A 392 7.01 19.01 -19.63
C TYR A 392 7.08 17.52 -19.98
N GLU A 393 8.26 16.90 -19.91
CA GLU A 393 8.43 15.45 -20.12
C GLU A 393 7.66 14.61 -19.11
N GLN A 394 7.62 15.03 -17.84
CA GLN A 394 6.81 14.34 -16.82
C GLN A 394 5.31 14.50 -17.09
N GLN A 395 4.87 15.69 -17.51
CA GLN A 395 3.47 15.91 -17.88
C GLN A 395 3.04 15.08 -19.10
N THR A 396 3.89 14.92 -20.10
CA THR A 396 3.58 14.05 -21.26
C THR A 396 3.52 12.58 -20.85
N LYS A 397 4.45 12.11 -20.02
CA LYS A 397 4.40 10.75 -19.44
C LYS A 397 3.13 10.51 -18.62
N ILE A 398 2.74 11.46 -17.77
CA ILE A 398 1.50 11.39 -16.99
C ILE A 398 0.28 11.31 -17.93
N LYS A 399 0.23 12.10 -19.01
CA LYS A 399 -0.85 12.02 -20.01
C LYS A 399 -0.91 10.64 -20.66
N VAL A 400 0.23 10.09 -21.10
CA VAL A 400 0.28 8.74 -21.70
C VAL A 400 -0.19 7.68 -20.71
N LEU A 401 0.31 7.69 -19.46
CA LEU A 401 -0.12 6.76 -18.42
C LEU A 401 -1.61 6.90 -18.09
N SER A 402 -2.15 8.13 -18.09
CA SER A 402 -3.58 8.36 -17.87
C SER A 402 -4.44 7.77 -19.00
N SER A 403 -3.97 7.84 -20.24
CA SER A 403 -4.62 7.24 -21.42
C SER A 403 -4.59 5.71 -21.35
N ILE A 404 -3.44 5.11 -21.02
CA ILE A 404 -3.30 3.66 -20.81
C ILE A 404 -4.21 3.18 -19.68
N LYS A 405 -4.25 3.90 -18.56
CA LYS A 405 -5.13 3.60 -17.43
C LYS A 405 -6.61 3.62 -17.83
N HIS A 406 -7.01 4.56 -18.69
CA HIS A 406 -8.38 4.64 -19.19
C HIS A 406 -8.71 3.46 -20.11
N GLU A 407 -7.81 3.12 -21.03
CA GLU A 407 -7.93 1.96 -21.93
C GLU A 407 -8.05 0.64 -21.15
N LEU A 408 -7.21 0.45 -20.12
CA LEU A 408 -7.28 -0.75 -19.26
C LEU A 408 -8.60 -0.83 -18.49
N ARG A 409 -9.15 0.30 -18.04
CA ARG A 409 -10.48 0.34 -17.40
C ARG A 409 -11.59 -0.04 -18.36
N LEU A 410 -11.53 0.42 -19.61
CA LEU A 410 -12.46 0.05 -20.67
C LEU A 410 -12.39 -1.46 -20.92
N ARG A 411 -11.20 -2.01 -21.16
CA ARG A 411 -11.01 -3.46 -21.36
C ARG A 411 -11.49 -4.29 -20.18
N LEU A 412 -11.21 -3.87 -18.95
CA LEU A 412 -11.71 -4.55 -17.74
C LEU A 412 -13.24 -4.52 -17.68
N SER A 413 -13.87 -3.42 -18.07
CA SER A 413 -15.34 -3.32 -18.13
C SER A 413 -15.94 -4.25 -19.18
N GLU A 414 -15.28 -4.40 -20.34
CA GLU A 414 -15.69 -5.33 -21.40
C GLU A 414 -15.56 -6.79 -20.97
N VAL A 415 -14.43 -7.15 -20.35
CA VAL A 415 -14.22 -8.51 -19.81
C VAL A 415 -15.25 -8.84 -18.74
N ARG A 416 -15.56 -7.89 -17.84
CA ARG A 416 -16.63 -8.06 -16.84
C ARG A 416 -17.99 -8.24 -17.51
N ALA A 417 -18.31 -7.46 -18.54
CA ALA A 417 -19.56 -7.60 -19.28
C ALA A 417 -19.67 -8.98 -19.96
N ARG A 418 -18.58 -9.47 -20.58
CA ARG A 418 -18.52 -10.83 -21.18
C ARG A 418 -18.70 -11.92 -20.13
N SER A 419 -17.98 -11.83 -19.01
CA SER A 419 -18.10 -12.79 -17.90
C SER A 419 -19.53 -12.85 -17.33
N VAL A 420 -20.18 -11.70 -17.15
CA VAL A 420 -21.59 -11.64 -16.72
C VAL A 420 -22.52 -12.25 -17.78
N ALA A 421 -22.28 -12.00 -19.07
CA ALA A 421 -23.07 -12.59 -20.15
C ALA A 421 -22.93 -14.13 -20.19
N GLU A 422 -21.72 -14.65 -20.02
CA GLU A 422 -21.43 -16.08 -19.93
C GLU A 422 -22.06 -16.72 -18.70
N ALA A 423 -21.92 -16.10 -17.51
CA ALA A 423 -22.56 -16.57 -16.29
C ALA A 423 -24.09 -16.64 -16.44
N ASN A 424 -24.69 -15.65 -17.10
CA ASN A 424 -26.11 -15.67 -17.43
C ASN A 424 -26.47 -16.78 -18.44
N ARG A 425 -25.61 -17.06 -19.41
CA ARG A 425 -25.78 -18.17 -20.36
C ARG A 425 -25.76 -19.51 -19.65
N PHE A 426 -24.79 -19.72 -18.74
CA PHE A 426 -24.70 -20.93 -17.91
C PHE A 426 -25.93 -21.08 -17.01
N LYS A 427 -26.36 -20.00 -16.35
CA LYS A 427 -27.58 -20.02 -15.52
C LYS A 427 -28.81 -20.45 -16.32
N ARG A 428 -29.02 -19.89 -17.52
CA ARG A 428 -30.14 -20.28 -18.39
C ARG A 428 -30.06 -21.75 -18.81
N SER A 429 -28.86 -22.23 -19.13
CA SER A 429 -28.62 -23.64 -19.49
C SER A 429 -28.91 -24.57 -18.31
N TYR A 430 -28.44 -24.21 -17.11
CA TYR A 430 -28.72 -24.93 -15.87
C TYR A 430 -30.22 -24.97 -15.55
N ASP A 431 -30.91 -23.83 -15.64
CA ASP A 431 -32.35 -23.76 -15.39
C ASP A 431 -33.15 -24.63 -16.39
N ALA A 432 -32.73 -24.66 -17.66
CA ALA A 432 -33.32 -25.53 -18.68
C ALA A 432 -33.08 -27.02 -18.36
N LEU A 433 -31.87 -27.39 -17.96
CA LEU A 433 -31.53 -28.75 -17.56
C LEU A 433 -32.31 -29.18 -16.30
N SER A 434 -32.40 -28.30 -15.30
CA SER A 434 -33.17 -28.53 -14.07
C SER A 434 -34.65 -28.75 -14.38
N LYS A 435 -35.24 -27.97 -15.29
CA LYS A 435 -36.62 -28.19 -15.76
C LYS A 435 -36.78 -29.53 -16.48
N SER A 436 -35.85 -29.88 -17.36
CA SER A 436 -35.87 -31.17 -18.06
C SER A 436 -35.72 -32.36 -17.10
N HIS A 437 -34.87 -32.25 -16.08
CA HIS A 437 -34.73 -33.26 -15.04
C HIS A 437 -36.01 -33.40 -14.21
N ALA A 438 -36.66 -32.28 -13.84
CA ALA A 438 -37.93 -32.31 -13.12
C ALA A 438 -39.05 -32.98 -13.95
N THR A 439 -39.13 -32.73 -15.25
CA THR A 439 -40.11 -33.39 -16.13
C THR A 439 -39.81 -34.88 -16.31
N ALA A 440 -38.53 -35.27 -16.39
CA ALA A 440 -38.11 -36.67 -16.44
C ALA A 440 -38.48 -37.42 -15.14
N LEU A 441 -38.24 -36.82 -13.97
CA LEU A 441 -38.66 -37.40 -12.68
C LEU A 441 -40.17 -37.59 -12.60
N GLU A 442 -40.95 -36.62 -13.08
CA GLU A 442 -42.40 -36.74 -13.09
C GLU A 442 -42.90 -37.85 -14.02
N ARG A 443 -42.28 -38.01 -15.20
CA ARG A 443 -42.54 -39.15 -16.09
C ARG A 443 -42.20 -40.49 -15.42
N ALA A 444 -41.05 -40.58 -14.75
CA ALA A 444 -40.65 -41.78 -14.03
C ALA A 444 -41.64 -42.16 -12.91
N ARG A 445 -42.14 -41.17 -12.16
CA ARG A 445 -43.19 -41.39 -11.15
C ARG A 445 -44.50 -41.92 -11.75
N ARG A 446 -44.93 -41.38 -12.89
CA ARG A 446 -46.13 -41.88 -13.60
C ARG A 446 -45.96 -43.31 -14.08
N LEU A 447 -44.80 -43.64 -14.65
CA LEU A 447 -44.47 -45.00 -15.06
C LEU A 447 -44.46 -45.97 -13.86
N GLN A 448 -43.87 -45.55 -12.73
CA GLN A 448 -43.88 -46.34 -11.50
C GLN A 448 -45.31 -46.60 -11.00
N ALA A 449 -46.16 -45.57 -10.98
CA ALA A 449 -47.57 -45.72 -10.60
C ALA A 449 -48.33 -46.67 -11.54
N SER A 450 -48.08 -46.59 -12.85
CA SER A 450 -48.66 -47.50 -13.84
C SER A 450 -48.18 -48.94 -13.63
N LEU A 451 -46.90 -49.16 -13.34
CA LEU A 451 -46.33 -50.46 -13.02
C LEU A 451 -46.98 -51.08 -11.78
N ASP A 452 -47.17 -50.29 -10.72
CA ASP A 452 -47.79 -50.76 -9.48
C ASP A 452 -49.29 -51.07 -9.65
N ALA A 453 -49.99 -50.32 -10.51
CA ALA A 453 -51.34 -50.65 -10.93
C ALA A 453 -51.39 -51.98 -11.71
N CYS A 454 -50.46 -52.20 -12.65
CA CYS A 454 -50.34 -53.46 -13.38
C CYS A 454 -50.04 -54.64 -12.43
N ARG A 455 -49.12 -54.48 -11.49
CA ARG A 455 -48.80 -55.49 -10.46
C ARG A 455 -50.02 -55.84 -9.61
N SER A 456 -50.81 -54.84 -9.22
CA SER A 456 -52.05 -55.05 -8.46
C SER A 456 -53.08 -55.82 -9.27
N ARG A 457 -53.26 -55.48 -10.56
CA ARG A 457 -54.14 -56.24 -11.46
C ARG A 457 -53.70 -57.69 -11.65
N VAL A 458 -52.39 -57.94 -11.76
CA VAL A 458 -51.85 -59.31 -11.85
C VAL A 458 -52.12 -60.10 -10.56
N ARG A 459 -52.07 -59.48 -9.38
CA ARG A 459 -52.43 -60.15 -8.12
C ARG A 459 -53.91 -60.55 -8.11
N LEU A 460 -54.81 -59.62 -8.46
CA LEU A 460 -56.24 -59.91 -8.55
C LEU A 460 -56.54 -61.08 -9.51
N LEU A 461 -55.94 -61.07 -10.71
CA LEU A 461 -56.10 -62.18 -11.66
C LEU A 461 -55.55 -63.52 -11.13
N LYS A 462 -54.49 -63.49 -10.32
CA LYS A 462 -53.98 -64.70 -9.65
C LYS A 462 -54.95 -65.22 -8.61
N ASP A 463 -55.57 -64.32 -7.83
CA ASP A 463 -56.56 -64.67 -6.82
C ASP A 463 -57.83 -65.22 -7.47
N ASP A 464 -58.33 -64.59 -8.55
CA ASP A 464 -59.45 -65.07 -9.36
C ASP A 464 -59.18 -66.47 -9.92
N ARG A 465 -57.97 -66.69 -10.46
CA ARG A 465 -57.55 -68.01 -10.95
C ARG A 465 -57.58 -69.06 -9.84
N LEU A 466 -57.07 -68.74 -8.64
CA LEU A 466 -57.09 -69.65 -7.50
C LEU A 466 -58.52 -69.96 -7.03
N SER A 467 -59.42 -68.97 -7.06
CA SER A 467 -60.86 -69.15 -6.78
C SER A 467 -61.49 -70.11 -7.78
N LEU A 468 -61.31 -69.86 -9.09
CA LEU A 468 -61.80 -70.74 -10.15
C LEU A 468 -61.22 -72.16 -10.06
N GLU A 469 -59.95 -72.31 -9.71
CA GLU A 469 -59.35 -73.63 -9.47
C GLU A 469 -60.01 -74.35 -8.28
N SER A 470 -60.42 -73.62 -7.24
CA SER A 470 -61.14 -74.17 -6.09
C SER A 470 -62.56 -74.59 -6.46
N GLU A 471 -63.30 -73.73 -7.16
CA GLU A 471 -64.64 -74.03 -7.69
C GLU A 471 -64.61 -75.25 -8.61
N LEU A 472 -63.61 -75.33 -9.49
CA LEU A 472 -63.45 -76.46 -10.41
C LEU A 472 -63.12 -77.76 -9.66
N ARG A 473 -62.32 -77.70 -8.59
CA ARG A 473 -62.12 -78.86 -7.69
C ARG A 473 -63.41 -79.27 -6.99
N GLN A 474 -64.21 -78.31 -6.52
CA GLN A 474 -65.49 -78.58 -5.88
C GLN A 474 -66.48 -79.22 -6.87
N CYS A 475 -66.65 -78.67 -8.07
CA CYS A 475 -67.49 -79.28 -9.09
C CYS A 475 -67.03 -80.71 -9.43
N ARG A 476 -65.71 -80.96 -9.54
CA ARG A 476 -65.19 -82.32 -9.72
C ARG A 476 -65.56 -83.24 -8.56
N ALA A 477 -65.47 -82.75 -7.31
CA ALA A 477 -65.86 -83.51 -6.13
C ALA A 477 -67.37 -83.79 -6.08
N GLU A 478 -68.22 -82.89 -6.55
CA GLU A 478 -69.68 -83.07 -6.66
C GLU A 478 -70.07 -84.00 -7.82
N THR A 479 -69.30 -83.99 -8.92
CA THR A 479 -69.55 -84.86 -10.08
C THR A 479 -69.18 -86.32 -9.77
N TYR A 480 -68.22 -86.55 -8.88
CA TYR A 480 -67.78 -87.90 -8.49
C TYR A 480 -68.91 -88.77 -7.90
N PRO A 481 -69.66 -88.35 -6.86
CA PRO A 481 -70.76 -89.14 -6.32
C PRO A 481 -71.89 -89.33 -7.35
N LEU A 482 -72.17 -88.33 -8.19
CA LEU A 482 -73.15 -88.46 -9.27
C LEU A 482 -72.74 -89.51 -10.31
N ARG A 483 -71.45 -89.64 -10.60
CA ARG A 483 -70.95 -90.74 -11.46
C ARG A 483 -71.14 -92.08 -10.78
N THR A 484 -70.80 -92.21 -9.50
CA THR A 484 -70.98 -93.47 -8.76
C THR A 484 -72.45 -93.86 -8.61
N THR A 485 -73.37 -92.90 -8.42
CA THR A 485 -74.80 -93.20 -8.38
C THR A 485 -75.33 -93.56 -9.76
N ASN A 486 -74.84 -92.92 -10.84
CA ASN A 486 -75.20 -93.31 -12.21
C ASN A 486 -74.73 -94.72 -12.54
N GLU A 487 -73.51 -95.09 -12.14
CA GLU A 487 -72.98 -96.45 -12.25
C GLU A 487 -73.85 -97.44 -11.46
N HIS A 488 -74.17 -97.14 -10.20
CA HIS A 488 -75.05 -97.98 -9.39
C HIS A 488 -76.46 -98.15 -9.99
N LEU A 489 -77.06 -97.07 -10.49
CA LEU A 489 -78.36 -97.13 -11.17
C LEU A 489 -78.28 -97.93 -12.47
N ARG A 490 -77.17 -97.87 -13.21
CA ARG A 490 -76.97 -98.74 -14.39
C ARG A 490 -76.90 -100.20 -13.99
N ASP A 491 -76.16 -100.54 -12.93
CA ASP A 491 -76.08 -101.91 -12.42
C ASP A 491 -77.44 -102.42 -11.93
N GLU A 492 -78.22 -101.56 -11.26
CA GLU A 492 -79.57 -101.87 -10.81
C GLU A 492 -80.53 -102.09 -11.98
N ILE A 493 -80.48 -101.24 -13.01
CA ILE A 493 -81.23 -101.42 -14.25
C ILE A 493 -80.87 -102.75 -14.91
N GLU A 494 -79.58 -103.09 -14.98
CA GLU A 494 -79.13 -104.34 -15.59
C GLU A 494 -79.58 -105.57 -14.79
N ASN A 495 -79.54 -105.48 -13.46
CA ASN A 495 -80.11 -106.49 -12.57
C ASN A 495 -81.63 -106.63 -12.78
N LEU A 496 -82.38 -105.53 -12.84
CA LEU A 496 -83.81 -105.54 -13.12
C LEU A 496 -84.13 -106.15 -14.49
N LYS A 497 -83.37 -105.82 -15.54
CA LYS A 497 -83.50 -106.49 -16.85
C LYS A 497 -83.25 -108.00 -16.74
N SER A 498 -82.25 -108.42 -15.96
CA SER A 498 -81.98 -109.84 -15.72
C SER A 498 -83.14 -110.53 -14.99
N GLN A 499 -83.80 -109.84 -14.06
CA GLN A 499 -85.00 -110.34 -13.38
C GLN A 499 -86.20 -110.41 -14.33
N VAL A 500 -86.42 -109.38 -15.15
CA VAL A 500 -87.49 -109.37 -16.17
C VAL A 500 -87.30 -110.51 -17.15
N THR A 501 -86.10 -110.68 -17.71
CA THR A 501 -85.82 -111.80 -18.62
C THR A 501 -86.01 -113.16 -17.93
N THR A 502 -85.65 -113.29 -16.65
CA THR A 502 -85.93 -114.51 -15.87
C THR A 502 -87.42 -114.74 -15.69
N LEU A 503 -88.19 -113.69 -15.37
CA LEU A 503 -89.65 -113.74 -15.25
C LEU A 503 -90.32 -114.03 -16.59
N GLU A 504 -89.85 -113.45 -17.69
CA GLU A 504 -90.30 -113.73 -19.06
C GLU A 504 -90.03 -115.19 -19.43
N GLN A 505 -88.87 -115.73 -19.08
CA GLN A 505 -88.54 -117.14 -19.26
C GLN A 505 -89.43 -118.03 -18.39
N ALA A 506 -89.68 -117.65 -17.13
CA ALA A 506 -90.56 -118.35 -16.22
C ALA A 506 -92.00 -118.35 -16.75
N LEU A 507 -92.56 -117.19 -17.10
CA LEU A 507 -93.86 -117.02 -17.73
C LEU A 507 -93.95 -117.82 -19.03
N SER A 508 -92.94 -117.75 -19.90
CA SER A 508 -92.86 -118.54 -21.13
C SER A 508 -92.84 -120.04 -20.84
N LYS A 509 -92.22 -120.47 -19.74
CA LYS A 509 -92.22 -121.87 -19.28
C LYS A 509 -93.58 -122.27 -18.71
N THR A 510 -94.24 -121.40 -17.95
CA THR A 510 -95.59 -121.63 -17.40
C THR A 510 -96.63 -121.65 -18.51
N TRP A 511 -96.53 -120.75 -19.49
CA TRP A 511 -97.37 -120.73 -20.69
C TRP A 511 -97.09 -121.95 -21.57
N ARG A 512 -95.83 -122.35 -21.77
CA ARG A 512 -95.51 -123.63 -22.43
C ARG A 512 -96.10 -124.81 -21.66
N ASN A 513 -96.05 -124.83 -20.32
CA ASN A 513 -96.66 -125.88 -19.52
C ASN A 513 -98.20 -125.87 -19.60
N ARG A 514 -98.85 -124.69 -19.58
CA ARG A 514 -100.30 -124.56 -19.75
C ARG A 514 -100.76 -124.94 -21.15
N LEU A 515 -100.04 -124.54 -22.19
CA LEU A 515 -100.27 -124.98 -23.56
C LEU A 515 -100.02 -126.48 -23.71
N ARG A 516 -99.04 -127.04 -22.99
CA ARG A 516 -98.80 -128.49 -22.94
C ARG A 516 -99.93 -129.23 -22.20
N ILE A 517 -100.59 -128.60 -21.22
CA ILE A 517 -101.80 -129.12 -20.56
C ILE A 517 -103.04 -129.04 -21.48
N PHE A 518 -103.13 -128.04 -22.34
CA PHE A 518 -104.25 -127.90 -23.29
C PHE A 518 -104.08 -128.65 -24.61
N ALA A 519 -102.84 -128.98 -25.01
CA ALA A 519 -102.51 -129.57 -26.31
C ALA A 519 -101.96 -131.01 -26.20
N SER A 520 -102.47 -131.84 -25.28
CA SER A 520 -102.07 -133.25 -25.24
C SER A 520 -103.23 -134.21 -24.94
N PRO A 521 -103.65 -135.02 -25.94
CA PRO A 521 -104.51 -136.18 -25.75
C PRO A 521 -103.69 -137.44 -25.37
N HIS A 522 -104.35 -138.31 -24.58
CA HIS A 522 -103.99 -139.64 -24.09
C HIS A 522 -102.76 -140.43 -24.63
N LYS A 523 -101.93 -140.89 -23.64
CA LYS A 523 -101.16 -142.17 -23.50
C LYS A 523 -99.93 -142.45 -24.42
N PRO A 524 -99.02 -143.40 -24.07
CA PRO A 524 -98.24 -143.62 -22.84
C PRO A 524 -96.72 -143.84 -23.12
N ASP A 525 -95.92 -144.00 -22.05
CA ASP A 525 -94.59 -144.66 -21.89
C ASP A 525 -93.45 -144.49 -22.94
N HIS A 526 -92.30 -143.97 -22.48
CA HIS A 526 -91.03 -144.73 -22.34
C HIS A 526 -89.89 -143.88 -21.73
N ALA A 527 -89.08 -144.57 -20.93
CA ALA A 527 -87.90 -144.12 -20.21
C ALA A 527 -86.69 -143.80 -21.12
N THR A 528 -85.80 -142.88 -20.70
CA THR A 528 -84.35 -143.12 -20.49
C THR A 528 -83.60 -141.83 -20.05
N GLN A 529 -82.90 -141.94 -18.90
CA GLN A 529 -81.54 -141.47 -18.58
C GLN A 529 -81.10 -140.00 -18.82
N ASP A 530 -80.99 -139.25 -17.71
CA ASP A 530 -79.76 -138.66 -17.10
C ASP A 530 -78.40 -138.73 -17.86
N PRO A 531 -77.34 -137.95 -17.49
CA PRO A 531 -77.27 -136.82 -16.54
C PRO A 531 -76.21 -135.68 -16.86
N LEU A 532 -76.18 -134.64 -16.01
CA LEU A 532 -75.00 -133.83 -15.52
C LEU A 532 -74.15 -133.04 -16.56
N SER A 533 -73.64 -131.81 -16.36
CA SER A 533 -72.99 -131.16 -15.20
C SER A 533 -72.80 -129.65 -15.54
N GLY A 534 -72.87 -128.70 -14.59
CA GLY A 534 -71.68 -128.12 -13.92
C GLY A 534 -71.39 -126.69 -14.43
N THR A 535 -71.87 -125.59 -13.81
CA THR A 535 -71.32 -124.88 -12.63
C THR A 535 -69.88 -124.38 -12.80
N THR A 536 -69.67 -123.05 -12.76
CA THR A 536 -68.83 -122.25 -11.81
C THR A 536 -68.55 -120.87 -12.43
N LEU A 537 -68.93 -119.72 -11.86
CA LEU A 537 -68.52 -119.04 -10.61
C LEU A 537 -67.04 -118.63 -10.53
N ASN A 538 -66.87 -117.33 -10.25
CA ASN A 538 -65.72 -116.57 -9.75
C ASN A 538 -64.65 -116.17 -10.80
N ARG A 539 -64.24 -114.90 -10.83
CA ARG A 539 -63.90 -114.05 -9.69
C ARG A 539 -64.21 -112.57 -9.94
#